data_AF-A0A959DP24-F1
#
_entry.id   AF-A0A959DP24-F1
#
_cell.length_a   1.000
_cell.length_b   1.000
_cell.length_c   1.000
_cell.angle_alpha   90.00
_cell.angle_beta   90.00
_cell.angle_gamma   90.00
#
_symmetry.space_group_name_H-M   'P 1'
#
loop_
_entity.id
_entity.type
_entity.pdbx_description
1 polymer ?
#
loop_
_entity_poly.entity_id
_entity_poly.type
_entity_poly.pdbx_seq_one_letter_code
_entity_poly.pdbx_strand_id
1 'polypeptide(L)'
;YFRSEMNDLVRIIAAMRMAELELSNEYDEDLHNRYFDRFGFVNLREEDIQLLPALLVIAESQQLLQEPEDFLALLTDNAPVKVLAINRLGDLELPVDDGELSFFRQELAALALSHRNAFIFQGSSDLPDQLHQALQTGLQSPLPVLWNVLFADKASEDPMLDYLSLHTACESRVFPRMVYNIRAGEQFGSRFSIIANPQADRHFASSSLEVLSAGQTEIKEFTLTMADFYAMDPARAGELEIIPPSLYPDDLIPLEDFLTLPSTAIDNHLPFMWMLDDNDHLHKAAIPFSWLAPCKERLDNWQFIQELAGVNSYHVNRAIEQARNEWETAKDKEIEVLKAEMESEIARVRKEEGGKAMDRLVNVLLDLDQAVPAPSPAVVHTKTPAPAEKVEEPTEAQSEIPAQEEEVSAEAWIETFRCTTCNDCINAVPGVFKYNGDKQAYVHNPQGGTYALIVAAAEKCPARCIHPGLPQHAEEPNLEALIKRAEQYN
;
A
#
# COMPACT_ATOMS: atom_id res chain seq x y z
N TYR A 1 8.90 12.43 43.48
CA TYR A 1 7.76 13.26 43.95
C TYR A 1 6.43 12.66 43.51
N PHE A 2 6.11 12.60 42.22
CA PHE A 2 4.85 12.04 41.69
C PHE A 2 4.48 10.66 42.28
N ARG A 3 5.42 9.71 42.32
CA ARG A 3 5.19 8.39 42.94
C ARG A 3 4.71 8.45 44.40
N SER A 4 5.19 9.43 45.18
CA SER A 4 4.79 9.60 46.58
C SER A 4 3.34 10.08 46.68
N GLU A 5 3.01 11.16 45.97
CA GLU A 5 1.66 11.74 45.92
C GLU A 5 0.62 10.71 45.46
N MET A 6 0.97 9.95 44.42
CA MET A 6 0.04 8.95 43.89
C MET A 6 -0.13 7.75 44.82
N ASN A 7 0.91 7.34 45.55
CA ASN A 7 0.76 6.28 46.57
C ASN A 7 -0.20 6.71 47.69
N ASP A 8 -0.19 7.99 48.08
CA ASP A 8 -1.12 8.51 49.07
C ASP A 8 -2.56 8.53 48.55
N LEU A 9 -2.78 8.91 47.28
CA LEU A 9 -4.10 8.82 46.64
C LEU A 9 -4.60 7.38 46.51
N VAL A 10 -3.74 6.44 46.10
CA VAL A 10 -4.07 5.00 46.03
C VAL A 10 -4.50 4.47 47.40
N ARG A 11 -3.82 4.89 48.48
CA ARG A 11 -4.21 4.52 49.86
C ARG A 11 -5.56 5.07 50.26
N ILE A 12 -5.88 6.30 49.86
CA ILE A 12 -7.21 6.91 50.11
C ILE A 12 -8.29 6.09 49.41
N ILE A 13 -8.09 5.73 48.14
CA ILE A 13 -9.05 4.94 47.36
C ILE A 13 -9.21 3.53 47.95
N ALA A 14 -8.11 2.89 48.35
CA ALA A 14 -8.15 1.62 49.07
C ALA A 14 -9.00 1.72 50.34
N ALA A 15 -8.78 2.77 51.15
CA ALA A 15 -9.53 3.02 52.38
C ALA A 15 -11.02 3.27 52.12
N MET A 16 -11.37 4.02 51.08
CA MET A 16 -12.76 4.25 50.69
C MET A 16 -13.45 2.94 50.30
N ARG A 17 -12.81 2.08 49.50
CA ARG A 17 -13.37 0.78 49.11
C ARG A 17 -13.49 -0.20 50.28
N MET A 18 -12.54 -0.19 51.21
CA MET A 18 -12.65 -0.95 52.46
C MET A 18 -13.89 -0.49 53.25
N ALA A 19 -14.06 0.83 53.41
CA ALA A 19 -15.23 1.39 54.09
C ALA A 19 -16.55 1.05 53.37
N GLU A 20 -16.59 1.04 52.04
CA GLU A 20 -17.77 0.62 51.26
C GLU A 20 -18.16 -0.84 51.54
N LEU A 21 -17.19 -1.76 51.58
CA LEU A 21 -17.40 -3.19 51.90
C LEU A 21 -17.86 -3.41 53.34
N GLU A 22 -17.33 -2.62 54.29
CA GLU A 22 -17.76 -2.64 55.68
C GLU A 22 -19.21 -2.15 55.81
N LEU A 23 -19.56 -1.07 55.11
CA LEU A 23 -20.91 -0.50 55.11
C LEU A 23 -21.94 -1.43 54.45
N SER A 24 -21.55 -2.19 53.41
CA SER A 24 -22.40 -3.21 52.79
C SER A 24 -22.47 -4.53 53.58
N ASN A 25 -21.66 -4.67 54.64
CA ASN A 25 -21.50 -5.90 55.43
C ASN A 25 -21.03 -7.10 54.57
N GLU A 26 -20.24 -6.82 53.54
CA GLU A 26 -19.62 -7.81 52.64
C GLU A 26 -18.11 -7.97 52.92
N TYR A 27 -17.56 -7.22 53.87
CA TYR A 27 -16.15 -7.29 54.22
C TYR A 27 -15.77 -8.60 54.92
N ASP A 28 -15.02 -9.44 54.21
CA ASP A 28 -14.27 -10.60 54.73
C ASP A 28 -12.81 -10.23 55.04
N GLU A 29 -12.39 -10.38 56.30
CA GLU A 29 -11.06 -10.01 56.79
C GLU A 29 -9.92 -10.85 56.16
N ASP A 30 -10.14 -12.14 55.93
CA ASP A 30 -9.12 -13.06 55.38
C ASP A 30 -8.89 -12.81 53.89
N LEU A 31 -9.96 -12.49 53.16
CA LEU A 31 -9.90 -12.21 51.72
C LEU A 31 -9.43 -10.78 51.42
N HIS A 32 -10.05 -9.78 52.06
CA HIS A 32 -9.86 -8.39 51.67
C HIS A 32 -8.57 -7.79 52.21
N ASN A 33 -8.09 -8.15 53.41
CA ASN A 33 -6.78 -7.67 53.86
C ASN A 33 -5.67 -8.07 52.89
N ARG A 34 -5.67 -9.32 52.42
CA ARG A 34 -4.69 -9.80 51.42
C ARG A 34 -4.78 -9.05 50.09
N TYR A 35 -5.97 -8.63 49.68
CA TYR A 35 -6.19 -7.82 48.49
C TYR A 35 -5.67 -6.39 48.71
N PHE A 36 -6.04 -5.75 49.82
CA PHE A 36 -5.68 -4.36 50.11
C PHE A 36 -4.21 -4.17 50.46
N ASP A 37 -3.54 -5.16 51.04
CA ASP A 37 -2.08 -5.18 51.26
C ASP A 37 -1.28 -5.05 49.96
N ARG A 38 -1.84 -5.51 48.84
CA ARG A 38 -1.22 -5.47 47.51
C ARG A 38 -1.88 -4.43 46.60
N PHE A 39 -2.76 -3.60 47.14
CA PHE A 39 -3.50 -2.63 46.35
C PHE A 39 -2.56 -1.54 45.84
N GLY A 40 -2.44 -1.49 44.53
CA GLY A 40 -1.64 -0.51 43.81
C GLY A 40 -2.41 0.10 42.66
N PHE A 41 -1.68 0.83 41.81
CA PHE A 41 -2.21 1.45 40.60
C PHE A 41 -2.98 0.51 39.68
N VAL A 42 -2.49 -0.72 39.55
CA VAL A 42 -3.10 -1.75 38.69
C VAL A 42 -4.51 -2.14 39.17
N ASN A 43 -4.89 -1.81 40.41
CA ASN A 43 -6.18 -2.12 41.00
C ASN A 43 -7.19 -0.96 40.95
N LEU A 44 -6.78 0.21 40.45
CA LEU A 44 -7.65 1.37 40.26
C LEU A 44 -8.63 1.10 39.10
N ARG A 45 -9.88 1.51 39.29
CA ARG A 45 -10.89 1.53 38.21
C ARG A 45 -10.63 2.76 37.33
N GLU A 46 -11.20 2.77 36.13
CA GLU A 46 -11.08 3.94 35.24
C GLU A 46 -11.63 5.22 35.89
N GLU A 47 -12.72 5.10 36.65
CA GLU A 47 -13.32 6.19 37.42
C GLU A 47 -12.34 6.80 38.44
N ASP A 48 -11.55 5.95 39.10
CA ASP A 48 -10.53 6.38 40.05
C ASP A 48 -9.40 7.14 39.35
N ILE A 49 -8.98 6.65 38.18
CA ILE A 49 -7.89 7.25 37.40
C ILE A 49 -8.27 8.63 36.90
N GLN A 50 -9.55 8.87 36.59
CA GLN A 50 -10.06 10.20 36.21
C GLN A 50 -10.02 11.22 37.36
N LEU A 51 -9.98 10.77 38.62
CA LEU A 51 -9.85 11.65 39.79
C LEU A 51 -8.39 12.03 40.08
N LEU A 52 -7.44 11.30 39.50
CA LEU A 52 -6.02 11.55 39.71
C LEU A 52 -5.54 12.74 38.87
N PRO A 53 -4.63 13.58 39.39
CA PRO A 53 -4.03 14.64 38.59
C PRO A 53 -3.21 14.03 37.44
N ALA A 54 -3.48 14.46 36.21
CA ALA A 54 -2.68 14.05 35.05
C ALA A 54 -1.28 14.68 35.15
N LEU A 55 -0.23 13.85 35.26
CA LEU A 55 1.15 14.33 35.15
C LEU A 55 1.51 14.46 33.67
N LEU A 56 1.75 15.69 33.23
CA LEU A 56 2.29 15.99 31.91
C LEU A 56 3.78 16.29 32.02
N VAL A 57 4.60 15.46 31.38
CA VAL A 57 6.03 15.65 31.19
C VAL A 57 6.23 16.20 29.77
N ILE A 58 6.83 17.37 29.66
CA ILE A 58 7.19 17.98 28.37
C ILE A 58 8.71 18.05 28.33
N ALA A 59 9.31 17.40 27.35
CA ALA A 59 10.75 17.35 27.17
C ALA A 59 11.10 17.25 25.68
N GLU A 60 12.32 17.63 25.33
CA GLU A 60 12.86 17.34 24.00
C GLU A 60 13.18 15.84 23.88
N SER A 61 12.95 15.26 22.70
CA SER A 61 13.17 13.83 22.48
C SER A 61 14.62 13.42 22.74
N GLN A 62 15.59 14.27 22.36
CA GLN A 62 17.01 14.04 22.61
C GLN A 62 17.33 13.92 24.10
N GLN A 63 16.72 14.77 24.95
CA GLN A 63 16.91 14.71 26.40
C GLN A 63 16.37 13.40 26.98
N LEU A 64 15.23 12.93 26.48
CA LEU A 64 14.66 11.63 26.87
C LEU A 64 15.52 10.44 26.40
N LEU A 65 16.22 10.58 25.27
CA LEU A 65 17.12 9.57 24.73
C LEU A 65 18.51 9.56 25.39
N GLN A 66 18.94 10.65 26.03
CA GLN A 66 20.16 10.69 26.83
C GLN A 66 20.03 9.83 28.10
N GLU A 67 18.84 9.78 28.70
CA GLU A 67 18.51 8.98 29.88
C GLU A 67 17.34 8.03 29.59
N PRO A 68 17.51 7.03 28.69
CA PRO A 68 16.41 6.19 28.23
C PRO A 68 15.85 5.32 29.36
N GLU A 69 16.66 4.95 30.35
CA GLU A 69 16.21 4.17 31.51
C GLU A 69 15.13 4.90 32.31
N ASP A 70 15.30 6.21 32.53
CA ASP A 70 14.34 7.04 33.25
C ASP A 70 13.06 7.22 32.45
N PHE A 71 13.17 7.46 31.14
CA PHE A 71 12.01 7.50 30.24
C PHE A 71 11.22 6.18 30.26
N LEU A 72 11.89 5.04 30.11
CA LEU A 72 11.24 3.73 30.12
C LEU A 72 10.63 3.38 31.48
N ALA A 73 11.23 3.84 32.58
CA ALA A 73 10.66 3.70 33.92
C ALA A 73 9.31 4.44 34.06
N LEU A 74 9.09 5.55 33.34
CA LEU A 74 7.79 6.24 33.31
C LEU A 74 6.69 5.40 32.65
N LEU A 75 7.05 4.57 31.67
CA LEU A 75 6.11 3.71 30.95
C LEU A 75 5.82 2.42 31.71
N THR A 76 6.78 1.87 32.45
CA THR A 76 6.69 0.52 33.03
C THR A 76 5.61 0.35 34.12
N ASP A 77 5.38 1.39 34.93
CA ASP A 77 4.54 1.27 36.15
C ASP A 77 3.02 1.35 35.88
N ASN A 78 2.57 1.40 34.62
CA ASN A 78 1.18 1.67 34.21
C ASN A 78 0.58 2.95 34.84
N ALA A 79 1.42 3.83 35.37
CA ALA A 79 0.99 5.10 35.92
C ALA A 79 0.47 6.00 34.78
N PRO A 80 -0.55 6.86 35.03
CA PRO A 80 -1.14 7.72 34.02
C PRO A 80 -0.23 8.94 33.68
N VAL A 81 1.04 8.68 33.38
CA VAL A 81 2.02 9.69 32.97
C VAL A 81 1.83 9.98 31.49
N LYS A 82 1.78 11.26 31.17
CA LYS A 82 1.64 11.75 29.80
C LYS A 82 2.94 12.42 29.40
N VAL A 83 3.64 11.88 28.41
CA VAL A 83 4.91 12.42 27.91
C VAL A 83 4.65 13.06 26.56
N LEU A 84 4.91 14.35 26.45
CA LEU A 84 5.01 15.07 25.18
C LEU A 84 6.49 15.25 24.86
N ALA A 85 6.99 14.42 23.93
CA ALA A 85 8.33 14.51 23.39
C ALA A 85 8.32 15.46 22.18
N ILE A 86 9.08 16.54 22.29
CA ILE A 86 9.22 17.57 21.27
C ILE A 86 10.42 17.21 20.40
N ASN A 87 10.20 17.12 19.09
CA ASN A 87 11.24 17.02 18.07
C ASN A 87 11.22 18.30 17.24
N ARG A 88 12.40 18.74 16.81
CA ARG A 88 12.60 19.87 15.91
C ARG A 88 13.26 19.37 14.64
N LEU A 89 13.01 20.02 13.50
CA LEU A 89 13.55 19.61 12.20
C LEU A 89 15.08 19.56 12.20
N GLY A 90 15.75 20.61 12.69
CA GLY A 90 17.21 20.65 12.77
C GLY A 90 17.80 19.63 13.75
N ASP A 91 17.00 19.21 14.73
CA ASP A 91 17.38 18.22 15.74
C ASP A 91 17.16 16.78 15.30
N LEU A 92 16.49 16.56 14.16
CA LEU A 92 16.35 15.22 13.63
C LEU A 92 17.75 14.65 13.34
N GLU A 93 18.73 15.44 12.92
CA GLU A 93 19.97 14.87 12.39
C GLU A 93 21.10 14.71 13.39
N LEU A 94 20.93 15.25 14.59
CA LEU A 94 21.96 15.19 15.61
C LEU A 94 22.04 13.76 16.17
N PRO A 95 23.18 13.06 16.03
CA PRO A 95 23.39 11.82 16.75
C PRO A 95 23.32 12.11 18.26
N VAL A 96 22.65 11.23 19.01
CA VAL A 96 22.53 11.35 20.47
C VAL A 96 23.89 11.12 21.16
N ASP A 97 24.88 10.55 20.45
CA ASP A 97 26.22 10.26 20.94
C ASP A 97 27.28 10.65 19.87
N ASP A 98 28.31 11.40 20.28
CA ASP A 98 29.43 11.90 19.43
C ASP A 98 30.35 10.78 18.89
N GLY A 99 29.93 9.52 18.99
CA GLY A 99 30.67 8.38 18.43
C GLY A 99 30.61 8.41 16.91
N GLU A 100 31.74 8.71 16.27
CA GLU A 100 31.98 8.87 14.81
C GLU A 100 31.50 7.72 13.89
N LEU A 101 30.80 6.71 14.40
CA LEU A 101 30.39 5.50 13.68
C LEU A 101 28.95 5.03 13.95
N SER A 102 28.11 5.76 14.70
CA SER A 102 26.71 5.35 14.89
C SER A 102 25.82 5.85 13.77
N PHE A 103 25.72 5.08 12.68
CA PHE A 103 24.76 5.32 11.59
C PHE A 103 23.31 4.99 11.98
N PHE A 104 23.09 4.38 13.14
CA PHE A 104 21.77 3.97 13.62
C PHE A 104 21.20 5.01 14.58
N ARG A 105 19.97 5.44 14.32
CA ARG A 105 19.24 6.39 15.18
C ARG A 105 18.40 5.61 16.20
N GLN A 106 18.42 6.06 17.45
CA GLN A 106 17.48 5.54 18.45
C GLN A 106 16.09 6.17 18.28
N GLU A 107 15.08 5.34 18.09
CA GLU A 107 13.70 5.78 17.86
C GLU A 107 12.90 5.74 19.17
N LEU A 108 12.56 6.91 19.72
CA LEU A 108 11.82 7.03 20.98
C LEU A 108 10.47 6.29 20.95
N ALA A 109 9.74 6.38 19.84
CA ALA A 109 8.46 5.68 19.69
C ALA A 109 8.63 4.15 19.64
N ALA A 110 9.71 3.64 19.02
CA ALA A 110 10.00 2.21 19.00
C ALA A 110 10.37 1.68 20.40
N LEU A 111 11.15 2.45 21.16
CA LEU A 111 11.45 2.15 22.57
C LEU A 111 10.17 2.07 23.39
N ALA A 112 9.27 3.06 23.27
CA ALA A 112 7.99 3.04 23.96
C ALA A 112 7.10 1.86 23.52
N LEU A 113 7.09 1.54 22.22
CA LEU A 113 6.28 0.47 21.66
C LEU A 113 6.69 -0.91 22.22
N SER A 114 7.98 -1.10 22.49
CA SER A 114 8.50 -2.36 23.04
C SER A 114 7.86 -2.76 24.39
N HIS A 115 7.41 -1.79 25.18
CA HIS A 115 6.72 -2.02 26.45
C HIS A 115 5.26 -2.43 26.28
N ARG A 116 4.63 -2.12 25.13
CA ARG A 116 3.27 -2.55 24.74
C ARG A 116 2.17 -2.15 25.72
N ASN A 117 2.40 -1.19 26.60
CA ASN A 117 1.50 -0.81 27.69
C ASN A 117 1.09 0.69 27.68
N ALA A 118 1.49 1.43 26.65
CA ALA A 118 1.20 2.85 26.50
C ALA A 118 0.33 3.12 25.25
N PHE A 119 -0.34 4.26 25.22
CA PHE A 119 -0.79 4.87 23.97
C PHE A 119 0.36 5.68 23.38
N ILE A 120 0.70 5.45 22.12
CA ILE A 120 1.83 6.11 21.45
C ILE A 120 1.30 6.78 20.20
N PHE A 121 1.66 8.05 20.03
CA PHE A 121 1.45 8.81 18.82
C PHE A 121 2.80 9.35 18.36
N GLN A 122 3.13 9.13 17.10
CA GLN A 122 4.21 9.82 16.43
C GLN A 122 3.65 10.54 15.21
N GLY A 123 3.93 11.83 15.10
CA GLY A 123 3.49 12.64 13.98
C GLY A 123 3.97 14.07 14.09
N SER A 124 3.46 14.93 13.23
CA SER A 124 3.95 16.28 13.02
C SER A 124 2.83 17.30 13.22
N SER A 125 3.22 18.56 13.44
CA SER A 125 2.26 19.65 13.58
C SER A 125 1.60 20.11 12.27
N ASP A 126 2.00 19.57 11.11
CA ASP A 126 1.40 19.89 9.80
C ASP A 126 -0.02 19.32 9.61
N LEU A 127 -0.37 18.25 10.34
CA LEU A 127 -1.72 17.67 10.38
C LEU A 127 -2.41 17.95 11.73
N PRO A 128 -2.96 19.17 11.93
CA PRO A 128 -3.52 19.58 13.22
C PRO A 128 -4.69 18.71 13.68
N ASP A 129 -5.52 18.21 12.75
CA ASP A 129 -6.66 17.36 13.09
C ASP A 129 -6.23 16.04 13.72
N GLN A 130 -5.18 15.40 13.16
CA GLN A 130 -4.65 14.15 13.69
C GLN A 130 -3.98 14.37 15.04
N LEU A 131 -3.17 15.42 15.17
CA LEU A 131 -2.53 15.79 16.43
C LEU A 131 -3.59 16.08 17.50
N HIS A 132 -4.64 16.81 17.17
CA HIS A 132 -5.74 17.10 18.09
C HIS A 132 -6.43 15.82 18.58
N GLN A 133 -6.77 14.90 17.67
CA GLN A 133 -7.39 13.61 18.03
C GLN A 133 -6.46 12.76 18.90
N ALA A 134 -5.16 12.74 18.60
CA ALA A 134 -4.17 12.01 19.39
C ALA A 134 -4.02 12.59 20.80
N LEU A 135 -3.98 13.93 20.93
CA LEU A 135 -3.96 14.61 22.23
C LEU A 135 -5.22 14.30 23.04
N GLN A 136 -6.40 14.38 22.44
CA GLN A 136 -7.65 14.03 23.12
C GLN A 136 -7.65 12.57 23.59
N THR A 137 -7.27 11.64 22.71
CA THR A 137 -7.22 10.21 23.02
C THR A 137 -6.24 9.91 24.16
N GLY A 138 -5.05 10.50 24.12
CA GLY A 138 -4.05 10.31 25.17
C GLY A 138 -4.46 10.95 26.51
N LEU A 139 -5.06 12.13 26.49
CA LEU A 139 -5.55 12.80 27.72
C LEU A 139 -6.66 12.01 28.41
N GLN A 140 -7.53 11.36 27.63
CA GLN A 140 -8.61 10.51 28.15
C GLN A 140 -8.15 9.09 28.51
N SER A 141 -6.96 8.68 28.06
CA SER A 141 -6.42 7.35 28.33
C SER A 141 -6.07 7.20 29.81
N PRO A 142 -6.41 6.09 30.48
CA PRO A 142 -5.93 5.81 31.84
C PRO A 142 -4.48 5.30 31.87
N LEU A 143 -3.87 5.06 30.71
CA LEU A 143 -2.56 4.44 30.55
C LEU A 143 -1.45 5.49 30.40
N PRO A 144 -0.18 5.09 30.51
CA PRO A 144 0.94 5.89 30.03
C PRO A 144 0.72 6.34 28.58
N VAL A 145 1.17 7.54 28.26
CA VAL A 145 1.05 8.13 26.92
C VAL A 145 2.38 8.70 26.48
N LEU A 146 2.74 8.45 25.23
CA LEU A 146 3.78 9.18 24.51
C LEU A 146 3.16 9.89 23.31
N TRP A 147 3.28 11.22 23.27
CA TRP A 147 3.14 12.01 22.05
C TRP A 147 4.54 12.42 21.58
N ASN A 148 5.05 11.75 20.56
CA ASN A 148 6.31 12.08 19.89
C ASN A 148 6.02 13.00 18.70
N VAL A 149 6.11 14.32 18.92
CA VAL A 149 5.60 15.31 17.96
C VAL A 149 6.75 16.10 17.34
N LEU A 150 6.76 16.17 16.01
CA LEU A 150 7.66 17.01 15.24
C LEU A 150 7.07 18.40 15.03
N PHE A 151 7.87 19.42 15.36
CA PHE A 151 7.57 20.83 15.18
C PHE A 151 8.65 21.50 14.33
N ALA A 152 8.30 22.60 13.66
CA ALA A 152 9.30 23.45 13.02
C ALA A 152 10.22 24.09 14.09
N ASP A 153 11.51 24.29 13.79
CA ASP A 153 12.53 24.78 14.76
C ASP A 153 12.15 26.12 15.37
N LYS A 154 11.84 27.08 14.51
CA LYS A 154 11.28 28.40 14.81
C LYS A 154 10.24 28.67 13.73
N ALA A 155 9.21 29.45 14.04
CA ALA A 155 8.36 30.01 12.99
C ALA A 155 9.29 30.78 12.05
N SER A 156 9.57 30.22 10.88
CA SER A 156 10.35 30.94 9.89
C SER A 156 9.57 32.18 9.46
N GLU A 157 10.21 33.10 8.76
CA GLU A 157 9.48 34.24 8.17
C GLU A 157 8.39 33.76 7.18
N ASP A 158 8.50 32.50 6.70
CA ASP A 158 7.57 31.87 5.76
C ASP A 158 6.90 30.59 6.34
N PRO A 159 5.68 30.71 6.88
CA PRO A 159 4.92 29.56 7.38
C PRO A 159 4.68 28.45 6.34
N MET A 160 4.73 28.75 5.04
CA MET A 160 4.60 27.74 4.00
C MET A 160 5.81 26.82 3.96
N LEU A 161 7.01 27.39 4.10
CA LEU A 161 8.24 26.62 4.13
C LEU A 161 8.31 25.70 5.35
N ASP A 162 7.81 26.16 6.51
CA ASP A 162 7.68 25.33 7.71
C ASP A 162 6.74 24.14 7.47
N TYR A 163 5.58 24.39 6.87
CA TYR A 163 4.61 23.35 6.52
C TYR A 163 5.22 22.33 5.56
N LEU A 164 5.85 22.79 4.47
CA LEU A 164 6.47 21.92 3.48
C LEU A 164 7.60 21.09 4.10
N SER A 165 8.45 21.70 4.93
CA SER A 165 9.56 20.98 5.58
C SER A 165 9.06 19.88 6.54
N LEU A 166 8.01 20.15 7.31
CA LEU A 166 7.37 19.15 8.17
C LEU A 166 6.72 18.02 7.36
N HIS A 167 6.07 18.38 6.26
CA HIS A 167 5.41 17.42 5.38
C HIS A 167 6.45 16.51 4.71
N THR A 168 7.50 17.10 4.12
CA THR A 168 8.62 16.40 3.50
C THR A 168 9.31 15.47 4.50
N ALA A 169 9.51 15.89 5.76
CA ALA A 169 10.09 15.03 6.79
C ALA A 169 9.26 13.74 7.04
N CYS A 170 7.94 13.82 6.92
CA CYS A 170 7.07 12.66 7.07
C CYS A 170 7.04 11.81 5.79
N GLU A 171 6.88 12.43 4.62
CA GLU A 171 6.77 11.74 3.33
C GLU A 171 8.06 11.02 2.92
N SER A 172 9.21 11.63 3.20
CA SER A 172 10.56 11.05 3.00
C SER A 172 10.90 9.91 3.98
N ARG A 173 9.98 9.55 4.88
CA ARG A 173 10.15 8.55 5.94
C ARG A 173 11.22 8.92 6.99
N VAL A 174 11.66 10.18 7.05
CA VAL A 174 12.57 10.64 8.12
C VAL A 174 11.89 10.62 9.47
N PHE A 175 10.64 11.07 9.53
CA PHE A 175 9.80 11.05 10.72
C PHE A 175 8.41 10.45 10.40
N PRO A 176 8.30 9.13 10.18
CA PRO A 176 7.06 8.51 9.75
C PRO A 176 5.99 8.61 10.83
N ARG A 177 4.73 8.72 10.41
CA ARG A 177 3.57 8.84 11.30
C ARG A 177 3.13 7.47 11.79
N MET A 178 2.85 7.31 13.07
CA MET A 178 2.33 6.05 13.62
C MET A 178 1.47 6.29 14.84
N VAL A 179 0.50 5.39 15.05
CA VAL A 179 -0.35 5.36 16.23
C VAL A 179 -0.36 3.94 16.77
N TYR A 180 -0.02 3.78 18.05
CA TYR A 180 -0.24 2.57 18.82
C TYR A 180 -1.28 2.83 19.91
N ASN A 181 -2.42 2.15 19.81
CA ASN A 181 -3.48 2.20 20.80
C ASN A 181 -3.82 0.78 21.26
N ILE A 182 -3.34 0.41 22.45
CA ILE A 182 -3.60 -0.89 23.06
C ILE A 182 -5.09 -1.20 23.23
N ARG A 183 -5.95 -0.17 23.32
CA ARG A 183 -7.41 -0.30 23.49
C ARG A 183 -8.17 -0.38 22.16
N ALA A 184 -7.51 -0.24 21.00
CA ALA A 184 -8.18 -0.26 19.70
C ALA A 184 -8.69 -1.66 19.30
N GLY A 185 -8.12 -2.72 19.87
CA GLY A 185 -8.60 -4.09 19.64
C GLY A 185 -7.84 -5.14 20.44
N GLU A 186 -8.26 -6.40 20.32
CA GLU A 186 -7.68 -7.52 21.06
C GLU A 186 -6.38 -8.06 20.44
N GLN A 187 -6.32 -8.09 19.10
CA GLN A 187 -5.15 -8.56 18.37
C GLN A 187 -4.08 -7.46 18.28
N PHE A 188 -2.80 -7.84 18.32
CA PHE A 188 -1.71 -6.86 18.27
C PHE A 188 -1.77 -5.98 17.01
N GLY A 189 -1.96 -6.56 15.82
CA GLY A 189 -2.03 -5.80 14.56
C GLY A 189 -3.15 -4.77 14.52
N SER A 190 -4.26 -4.99 15.23
CA SER A 190 -5.37 -4.01 15.32
C SER A 190 -5.05 -2.78 16.17
N ARG A 191 -3.93 -2.79 16.89
CA ARG A 191 -3.51 -1.73 17.81
C ARG A 191 -2.51 -0.77 17.18
N PHE A 192 -1.87 -1.12 16.08
CA PHE A 192 -0.83 -0.31 15.44
C PHE A 192 -1.28 0.14 14.05
N SER A 193 -1.18 1.43 13.76
CA SER A 193 -1.64 2.02 12.51
C SER A 193 -0.66 3.05 11.95
N ILE A 194 -0.47 2.99 10.64
CA ILE A 194 0.41 3.87 9.86
C ILE A 194 -0.34 4.54 8.69
N ILE A 195 -1.68 4.50 8.72
CA ILE A 195 -2.55 4.99 7.62
C ILE A 195 -2.42 6.50 7.35
N ALA A 196 -1.86 7.25 8.31
CA ALA A 196 -1.61 8.69 8.19
C ALA A 196 -0.45 9.03 7.24
N ASN A 197 0.31 8.04 6.77
CA ASN A 197 1.37 8.25 5.81
C ASN A 197 0.85 8.06 4.37
N PRO A 198 1.22 8.95 3.44
CA PRO A 198 0.99 8.75 2.01
C PRO A 198 1.60 7.44 1.52
N GLN A 199 0.87 6.72 0.66
CA GLN A 199 1.27 5.46 0.03
C GLN A 199 1.98 4.53 1.02
N ALA A 200 1.33 4.24 2.15
CA ALA A 200 1.94 3.51 3.27
C ALA A 200 2.35 2.07 2.91
N ASP A 201 1.88 1.54 1.79
CA ASP A 201 2.21 0.24 1.21
C ASP A 201 3.53 0.24 0.40
N ARG A 202 4.01 1.41 -0.02
CA ARG A 202 5.26 1.57 -0.78
C ARG A 202 6.46 1.84 0.13
N HIS A 203 7.66 1.54 -0.35
CA HIS A 203 8.91 1.93 0.31
C HIS A 203 9.05 3.45 0.42
N PHE A 204 8.69 4.16 -0.66
CA PHE A 204 8.80 5.60 -0.77
C PHE A 204 7.50 6.20 -1.29
N ALA A 205 7.20 7.45 -0.89
CA ALA A 205 6.10 8.20 -1.47
C ALA A 205 6.53 8.76 -2.82
N SER A 206 5.62 8.76 -3.80
CA SER A 206 5.88 9.24 -5.14
C SER A 206 4.75 10.11 -5.66
N SER A 207 5.11 11.13 -6.43
CA SER A 207 4.19 12.08 -7.05
C SER A 207 4.53 12.27 -8.52
N SER A 208 3.51 12.30 -9.37
CA SER A 208 3.66 12.59 -10.79
C SER A 208 3.56 14.09 -11.04
N LEU A 209 4.54 14.66 -11.74
CA LEU A 209 4.58 16.06 -12.12
C LEU A 209 4.72 16.20 -13.63
N GLU A 210 4.11 17.22 -14.21
CA GLU A 210 4.32 17.59 -15.61
C GLU A 210 5.62 18.37 -15.74
N VAL A 211 6.54 17.86 -16.57
CA VAL A 211 7.85 18.45 -16.83
C VAL A 211 7.93 18.86 -18.29
N LEU A 212 8.39 20.09 -18.54
CA LEU A 212 8.66 20.56 -19.89
C LEU A 212 10.10 20.24 -20.28
N SER A 213 10.30 19.22 -21.11
CA SER A 213 11.62 18.81 -21.62
C SER A 213 11.69 19.06 -23.13
N ALA A 214 12.66 19.86 -23.57
CA ALA A 214 12.90 20.16 -24.99
C ALA A 214 11.65 20.64 -25.79
N GLY A 215 10.70 21.30 -25.12
CA GLY A 215 9.45 21.80 -25.73
C GLY A 215 8.32 20.77 -25.83
N GLN A 216 8.50 19.57 -25.27
CA GLN A 216 7.44 18.58 -25.07
C GLN A 216 7.10 18.47 -23.57
N THR A 217 5.82 18.33 -23.26
CA THR A 217 5.36 18.09 -21.89
C THR A 217 5.36 16.59 -21.64
N GLU A 218 6.15 16.16 -20.67
CA GLU A 218 6.26 14.76 -20.24
C GLU A 218 5.78 14.64 -18.79
N ILE A 219 4.98 13.62 -18.49
CA ILE A 219 4.63 13.30 -17.10
C ILE A 219 5.75 12.46 -16.52
N LYS A 220 6.31 12.89 -15.39
CA LYS A 220 7.41 12.21 -14.72
C LYS A 220 7.08 11.95 -13.27
N GLU A 221 7.39 10.73 -12.81
CA GLU A 221 7.25 10.35 -11.40
C GLU A 221 8.50 10.75 -10.63
N PHE A 222 8.29 11.37 -9.47
CA PHE A 222 9.33 11.77 -8.53
C PHE A 222 9.09 11.08 -7.19
N THR A 223 10.12 10.46 -6.66
CA THR A 223 10.09 9.71 -5.40
C THR A 223 10.76 10.52 -4.31
N LEU A 224 10.14 10.61 -3.13
CA LEU A 224 10.74 11.25 -1.96
C LEU A 224 11.46 10.23 -1.09
N THR A 225 12.74 10.49 -0.88
CA THR A 225 13.65 9.75 -0.01
C THR A 225 14.20 10.68 1.08
N MET A 226 14.95 10.13 2.04
CA MET A 226 15.67 10.95 3.02
C MET A 226 16.66 11.93 2.36
N ALA A 227 17.22 11.62 1.19
CA ALA A 227 18.11 12.54 0.49
C ALA A 227 17.39 13.81 0.03
N ASP A 228 16.11 13.72 -0.34
CA ASP A 228 15.29 14.88 -0.69
C ASP A 228 15.04 15.77 0.53
N PHE A 229 14.80 15.17 1.70
CA PHE A 229 14.78 15.91 2.96
C PHE A 229 16.12 16.57 3.24
N TYR A 230 17.24 15.90 2.95
CA TYR A 230 18.56 16.45 3.15
C TYR A 230 18.87 17.65 2.26
N ALA A 231 18.41 17.61 1.02
CA ALA A 231 18.55 18.68 0.04
C ALA A 231 17.70 19.92 0.38
N MET A 232 16.76 19.83 1.33
CA MET A 232 16.02 21.01 1.82
C MET A 232 16.90 21.97 2.62
N ASP A 233 18.00 21.47 3.23
CA ASP A 233 19.00 22.33 3.87
C ASP A 233 19.99 22.84 2.81
N PRO A 234 20.07 24.17 2.57
CA PRO A 234 20.99 24.73 1.59
C PRO A 234 22.47 24.36 1.83
N ALA A 235 22.87 24.18 3.10
CA ALA A 235 24.25 23.79 3.42
C ALA A 235 24.58 22.40 2.87
N ARG A 236 23.61 21.48 2.97
CA ARG A 236 23.72 20.11 2.49
C ARG A 236 23.43 19.95 1.01
N ALA A 237 22.51 20.73 0.46
CA ALA A 237 22.30 20.79 -0.98
C ALA A 237 23.61 21.12 -1.72
N GLY A 238 24.49 21.92 -1.10
CA GLY A 238 25.82 22.23 -1.63
C GLY A 238 26.82 21.06 -1.64
N GLU A 239 26.52 19.94 -0.97
CA GLU A 239 27.32 18.70 -1.04
C GLU A 239 27.00 17.86 -2.29
N LEU A 240 25.86 18.13 -2.95
CA LEU A 240 25.44 17.43 -4.16
C LEU A 240 26.24 17.91 -5.37
N GLU A 241 26.68 16.97 -6.21
CA GLU A 241 27.39 17.28 -7.45
C GLU A 241 26.48 17.08 -8.67
N ILE A 242 26.20 18.15 -9.42
CA ILE A 242 25.41 18.05 -10.66
C ILE A 242 26.20 17.29 -11.72
N ILE A 243 25.62 16.20 -12.24
CA ILE A 243 26.20 15.37 -13.29
C ILE A 243 25.86 15.97 -14.66
N PRO A 244 26.85 16.37 -15.48
CA PRO A 244 26.60 16.84 -16.83
C PRO A 244 25.99 15.74 -17.71
N PRO A 245 25.03 16.06 -18.61
CA PRO A 245 24.42 15.08 -19.53
C PRO A 245 25.42 14.29 -20.38
N SER A 246 26.58 14.89 -20.70
CA SER A 246 27.65 14.24 -21.46
C SER A 246 28.38 13.13 -20.69
N LEU A 247 28.22 13.09 -19.36
CA LEU A 247 28.90 12.17 -18.47
C LEU A 247 27.95 11.15 -17.85
N TYR A 248 26.70 11.04 -18.31
CA TYR A 248 25.75 10.04 -17.82
C TYR A 248 26.33 8.63 -18.01
N PRO A 249 26.74 7.96 -16.91
CA PRO A 249 27.17 6.57 -16.97
C PRO A 249 25.97 5.67 -17.32
N ASP A 250 26.23 4.50 -17.91
CA ASP A 250 25.20 3.49 -18.15
C ASP A 250 24.66 2.92 -16.81
N ASP A 251 25.48 2.92 -15.76
CA ASP A 251 25.14 2.38 -14.43
C ASP A 251 24.50 3.42 -13.48
N LEU A 252 24.01 4.53 -14.02
CA LEU A 252 23.40 5.63 -13.27
C LEU A 252 21.93 5.35 -13.01
N ILE A 253 21.57 5.14 -11.74
CA ILE A 253 20.21 4.76 -11.35
C ILE A 253 19.62 5.72 -10.31
N PRO A 254 18.29 5.90 -10.28
CA PRO A 254 17.62 6.67 -9.23
C PRO A 254 17.97 6.13 -7.84
N LEU A 255 18.05 7.00 -6.84
CA LEU A 255 18.39 6.62 -5.47
C LEU A 255 17.43 5.56 -4.90
N GLU A 256 16.14 5.67 -5.18
CA GLU A 256 15.13 4.72 -4.72
C GLU A 256 15.41 3.29 -5.20
N ASP A 257 15.85 3.13 -6.45
CA ASP A 257 16.20 1.84 -7.03
C ASP A 257 17.51 1.34 -6.40
N PHE A 258 18.50 2.23 -6.27
CA PHE A 258 19.78 1.91 -5.63
C PHE A 258 19.61 1.38 -4.20
N LEU A 259 18.72 1.97 -3.40
CA LEU A 259 18.47 1.57 -2.01
C LEU A 259 17.79 0.21 -1.87
N THR A 260 17.14 -0.28 -2.93
CA THR A 260 16.46 -1.58 -2.97
C THR A 260 17.30 -2.69 -3.61
N LEU A 261 18.44 -2.34 -4.21
CA LEU A 261 19.35 -3.33 -4.80
C LEU A 261 19.88 -4.33 -3.76
N PRO A 262 20.07 -5.59 -4.15
CA PRO A 262 20.79 -6.55 -3.32
C PRO A 262 22.26 -6.14 -3.16
N SER A 263 22.85 -6.44 -2.00
CA SER A 263 24.20 -5.97 -1.64
C SER A 263 25.30 -6.34 -2.63
N THR A 264 25.12 -7.39 -3.44
CA THR A 264 26.07 -7.83 -4.46
C THR A 264 26.09 -6.96 -5.72
N ALA A 265 25.04 -6.17 -5.96
CA ALA A 265 24.89 -5.35 -7.16
C ALA A 265 25.25 -3.87 -6.93
N ILE A 266 25.48 -3.45 -5.68
CA ILE A 266 25.71 -2.06 -5.29
C ILE A 266 26.99 -1.49 -5.93
N ASP A 267 28.08 -2.27 -5.94
CA ASP A 267 29.41 -1.80 -6.34
C ASP A 267 29.50 -1.30 -7.80
N ASN A 268 28.55 -1.69 -8.64
CA ASN A 268 28.53 -1.34 -10.06
C ASN A 268 27.64 -0.14 -10.39
N HIS A 269 26.88 0.41 -9.43
CA HIS A 269 25.88 1.44 -9.72
C HIS A 269 26.20 2.75 -9.01
N LEU A 270 25.81 3.87 -9.62
CA LEU A 270 25.90 5.20 -9.02
C LEU A 270 24.49 5.76 -8.80
N PRO A 271 24.10 6.11 -7.56
CA PRO A 271 22.80 6.72 -7.29
C PRO A 271 22.78 8.20 -7.67
N PHE A 272 21.64 8.66 -8.19
CA PHE A 272 21.37 10.09 -8.36
C PHE A 272 19.99 10.47 -7.82
N MET A 273 19.82 11.76 -7.54
CA MET A 273 18.52 12.39 -7.29
C MET A 273 18.29 13.55 -8.27
N TRP A 274 17.04 13.97 -8.41
CA TRP A 274 16.69 15.11 -9.26
C TRP A 274 16.79 16.41 -8.47
N MET A 275 17.43 17.42 -9.05
CA MET A 275 17.51 18.78 -8.50
C MET A 275 17.07 19.80 -9.54
N LEU A 276 16.45 20.89 -9.09
CA LEU A 276 16.10 22.03 -9.92
C LEU A 276 17.13 23.14 -9.74
N ASP A 277 17.50 23.81 -10.83
CA ASP A 277 18.28 25.06 -10.77
C ASP A 277 17.39 26.30 -10.66
N ASP A 278 17.99 27.48 -10.48
CA ASP A 278 17.30 28.76 -10.39
C ASP A 278 16.50 29.16 -11.66
N ASN A 279 16.68 28.42 -12.77
CA ASN A 279 15.98 28.64 -14.03
C ASN A 279 14.93 27.54 -14.32
N ASP A 280 14.54 26.77 -13.30
CA ASP A 280 13.59 25.65 -13.39
C ASP A 280 14.04 24.51 -14.32
N HIS A 281 15.35 24.36 -14.54
CA HIS A 281 15.88 23.21 -15.28
C HIS A 281 16.16 22.04 -14.34
N LEU A 282 15.76 20.86 -14.80
CA LEU A 282 15.94 19.61 -14.08
C LEU A 282 17.33 19.01 -14.35
N HIS A 283 18.07 18.72 -13.29
CA HIS A 283 19.41 18.15 -13.34
C HIS A 283 19.48 16.86 -12.51
N LYS A 284 20.36 15.93 -12.93
CA LYS A 284 20.73 14.76 -12.13
C LYS A 284 21.88 15.12 -11.21
N ALA A 285 21.72 14.92 -9.91
CA ALA A 285 22.73 15.19 -8.90
C ALA A 285 23.26 13.88 -8.30
N ALA A 286 24.57 13.69 -8.31
CA ALA A 286 25.23 12.60 -7.59
C ALA A 286 25.13 12.83 -6.08
N ILE A 287 24.89 11.75 -5.35
CA ILE A 287 24.66 11.80 -3.90
C ILE A 287 25.95 11.41 -3.16
N PRO A 288 26.37 12.18 -2.13
CA PRO A 288 27.50 11.82 -1.28
C PRO A 288 27.33 10.45 -0.63
N PHE A 289 28.43 9.68 -0.55
CA PHE A 289 28.42 8.36 0.10
C PHE A 289 27.94 8.43 1.56
N SER A 290 28.22 9.53 2.27
CA SER A 290 27.79 9.77 3.65
C SER A 290 26.26 9.76 3.81
N TRP A 291 25.49 10.03 2.76
CA TRP A 291 24.03 10.06 2.81
C TRP A 291 23.40 8.67 2.60
N LEU A 292 24.10 7.76 1.92
CA LEU A 292 23.55 6.47 1.51
C LEU A 292 23.23 5.56 2.70
N ALA A 293 24.12 5.51 3.71
CA ALA A 293 23.90 4.69 4.90
C ALA A 293 22.68 5.16 5.73
N PRO A 294 22.53 6.46 6.05
CA PRO A 294 21.30 6.98 6.67
C PRO A 294 20.03 6.74 5.84
N CYS A 295 20.08 6.92 4.52
CA CYS A 295 18.93 6.65 3.65
C CYS A 295 18.51 5.17 3.72
N LYS A 296 19.49 4.25 3.72
CA LYS A 296 19.22 2.83 3.86
C LYS A 296 18.65 2.49 5.24
N GLU A 297 19.18 3.08 6.30
CA GLU A 297 18.65 2.88 7.65
C GLU A 297 17.22 3.41 7.83
N ARG A 298 16.86 4.55 7.22
CA ARG A 298 15.47 5.02 7.18
C ARG A 298 14.54 4.08 6.42
N LEU A 299 14.99 3.50 5.30
CA LEU A 299 14.24 2.49 4.56
C LEU A 299 14.01 1.24 5.43
N ASP A 300 15.05 0.76 6.11
CA ASP A 300 14.94 -0.42 6.99
C ASP A 300 14.00 -0.15 8.19
N ASN A 301 14.06 1.06 8.78
CA ASN A 301 13.12 1.49 9.82
C ASN A 301 11.67 1.56 9.28
N TRP A 302 11.47 2.05 8.07
CA TRP A 302 10.14 2.08 7.45
C TRP A 302 9.59 0.67 7.21
N GLN A 303 10.40 -0.25 6.71
CA GLN A 303 10.02 -1.66 6.56
C GLN A 303 9.68 -2.32 7.90
N PHE A 304 10.43 -2.01 8.96
CA PHE A 304 10.11 -2.45 10.33
C PHE A 304 8.73 -1.95 10.79
N ILE A 305 8.43 -0.67 10.54
CA ILE A 305 7.13 -0.06 10.86
C ILE A 305 6.00 -0.69 10.03
N GLN A 306 6.22 -0.94 8.74
CA GLN A 306 5.27 -1.61 7.85
C GLN A 306 4.93 -3.02 8.38
N GLU A 307 5.94 -3.83 8.70
CA GLU A 307 5.76 -5.19 9.24
C GLU A 307 4.92 -5.18 10.53
N LEU A 308 5.19 -4.23 11.44
CA LEU A 308 4.41 -4.07 12.68
C LEU A 308 2.94 -3.69 12.43
N ALA A 309 2.68 -2.92 11.37
CA ALA A 309 1.33 -2.57 10.93
C ALA A 309 0.62 -3.67 10.13
N GLY A 310 1.32 -4.75 9.79
CA GLY A 310 0.82 -5.77 8.87
C GLY A 310 0.72 -5.27 7.41
N VAL A 311 1.39 -4.17 7.08
CA VAL A 311 1.52 -3.66 5.72
C VAL A 311 2.80 -4.25 5.12
N ASN A 312 2.75 -4.76 3.90
CA ASN A 312 3.90 -5.38 3.23
C ASN A 312 4.61 -6.46 4.08
N SER A 313 3.86 -7.22 4.89
CA SER A 313 4.44 -8.21 5.80
C SER A 313 5.14 -9.32 5.03
N TYR A 314 6.40 -9.60 5.37
CA TYR A 314 7.20 -10.66 4.77
C TYR A 314 6.50 -12.02 4.83
N HIS A 315 5.91 -12.34 5.99
CA HIS A 315 5.25 -13.63 6.21
C HIS A 315 3.96 -13.77 5.39
N VAL A 316 3.19 -12.67 5.27
CA VAL A 316 1.97 -12.65 4.46
C VAL A 316 2.31 -12.78 2.98
N ASN A 317 3.27 -12.00 2.49
CA ASN A 317 3.70 -12.04 1.09
C ASN A 317 4.24 -13.43 0.71
N ARG A 318 5.06 -14.04 1.58
CA ARG A 318 5.56 -15.40 1.36
C ARG A 318 4.44 -16.44 1.34
N ALA A 319 3.44 -16.31 2.22
CA ALA A 319 2.29 -17.21 2.23
C ALA A 319 1.43 -17.07 0.96
N ILE A 320 1.26 -15.84 0.46
CA ILE A 320 0.57 -15.56 -0.81
C ILE A 320 1.34 -16.17 -1.97
N GLU A 321 2.65 -15.99 -2.03
CA GLU A 321 3.50 -16.53 -3.09
C GLU A 321 3.50 -18.07 -3.10
N GLN A 322 3.56 -18.69 -1.92
CA GLN A 322 3.41 -20.15 -1.80
C GLN A 322 2.04 -20.63 -2.28
N ALA A 323 0.95 -19.97 -1.84
CA ALA A 323 -0.40 -20.32 -2.26
C ALA A 323 -0.59 -20.13 -3.78
N ARG A 324 0.03 -19.10 -4.36
CA ARG A 324 0.03 -18.84 -5.80
C ARG A 324 0.76 -19.95 -6.56
N ASN A 325 1.95 -20.33 -6.13
CA ASN A 325 2.72 -21.42 -6.75
C ASN A 325 1.97 -22.77 -6.65
N GLU A 326 1.34 -23.06 -5.52
CA GLU A 326 0.49 -24.25 -5.35
C GLU A 326 -0.72 -24.22 -6.29
N TRP A 327 -1.33 -23.05 -6.46
CA TRP A 327 -2.46 -22.87 -7.37
C TRP A 327 -2.05 -23.01 -8.84
N GLU A 328 -0.94 -22.38 -9.26
CA GLU A 328 -0.39 -22.46 -10.62
C GLU A 328 -0.05 -23.91 -10.96
N THR A 329 0.68 -24.61 -10.08
CA THR A 329 1.00 -26.04 -10.31
C THR A 329 -0.23 -26.96 -10.33
N ALA A 330 -1.29 -26.63 -9.59
CA ALA A 330 -2.56 -27.37 -9.67
C ALA A 330 -3.29 -27.11 -11.00
N LYS A 331 -3.28 -25.86 -11.48
CA LYS A 331 -3.88 -25.47 -12.75
C LYS A 331 -3.16 -26.07 -13.94
N ASP A 332 -1.83 -26.12 -13.91
CA ASP A 332 -1.04 -26.76 -14.96
C ASP A 332 -1.35 -28.25 -15.07
N LYS A 333 -1.50 -28.95 -13.94
CA LYS A 333 -1.94 -30.36 -13.92
C LYS A 333 -3.36 -30.54 -14.47
N GLU A 334 -4.28 -29.64 -14.15
CA GLU A 334 -5.65 -29.67 -14.68
C GLU A 334 -5.66 -29.44 -16.20
N ILE A 335 -4.86 -28.47 -16.68
CA ILE A 335 -4.67 -28.20 -18.10
C ILE A 335 -4.05 -29.41 -18.82
N GLU A 336 -3.05 -30.06 -18.24
CA GLU A 336 -2.45 -31.28 -18.80
C GLU A 336 -3.47 -32.43 -18.92
N VAL A 337 -4.29 -32.65 -17.87
CA VAL A 337 -5.36 -33.66 -17.89
C VAL A 337 -6.39 -33.34 -18.97
N LEU A 338 -6.85 -32.09 -19.06
CA LEU A 338 -7.81 -31.66 -20.08
C LEU A 338 -7.24 -31.76 -21.50
N LYS A 339 -5.97 -31.42 -21.70
CA LYS A 339 -5.27 -31.58 -22.98
C LYS A 339 -5.20 -33.06 -23.38
N ALA A 340 -4.86 -33.94 -22.44
CA ALA A 340 -4.82 -35.38 -22.67
C ALA A 340 -6.22 -35.96 -22.99
N GLU A 341 -7.26 -35.51 -22.28
CA GLU A 341 -8.64 -35.88 -22.58
C GLU A 341 -9.07 -35.41 -23.97
N MET A 342 -8.78 -34.15 -24.32
CA MET A 342 -9.08 -33.59 -25.63
C MET A 342 -8.32 -34.32 -26.75
N GLU A 343 -7.05 -34.66 -26.54
CA GLU A 343 -6.27 -35.43 -27.51
C GLU A 343 -6.85 -36.84 -27.69
N SER A 344 -7.27 -37.49 -26.60
CA SER A 344 -7.92 -38.80 -26.65
C SER A 344 -9.26 -38.74 -27.40
N GLU A 345 -10.01 -37.66 -27.24
CA GLU A 345 -11.28 -37.42 -27.91
C GLU A 345 -11.06 -37.14 -29.41
N ILE A 346 -10.07 -36.33 -29.76
CA ILE A 346 -9.65 -36.10 -31.16
C ILE A 346 -9.23 -37.42 -31.81
N ALA A 347 -8.46 -38.26 -31.12
CA ALA A 347 -8.05 -39.57 -31.62
C ALA A 347 -9.25 -40.50 -31.84
N ARG A 348 -10.24 -40.49 -30.93
CA ARG A 348 -11.49 -41.25 -31.07
C ARG A 348 -12.28 -40.80 -32.29
N VAL A 349 -12.52 -39.49 -32.43
CA VAL A 349 -13.26 -38.92 -33.56
C VAL A 349 -12.54 -39.20 -34.89
N ARG A 350 -11.21 -39.04 -34.95
CA ARG A 350 -10.42 -39.38 -36.15
C ARG A 350 -10.57 -40.85 -36.55
N LYS A 351 -10.62 -41.77 -35.59
CA LYS A 351 -10.79 -43.20 -35.87
C LYS A 351 -12.20 -43.52 -36.36
N GLU A 352 -13.23 -42.94 -35.74
CA GLU A 352 -14.62 -43.14 -36.16
C GLU A 352 -14.91 -42.52 -37.53
N GLU A 353 -14.50 -41.28 -37.77
CA GLU A 353 -14.68 -40.60 -39.06
C GLU A 353 -13.78 -41.20 -40.15
N GLY A 354 -12.56 -41.64 -39.82
CA GLY A 354 -11.70 -42.39 -40.72
C GLY A 354 -12.33 -43.72 -41.15
N GLY A 355 -12.97 -44.43 -40.22
CA GLY A 355 -13.75 -45.64 -40.51
C GLY A 355 -14.94 -45.37 -41.45
N LYS A 356 -15.74 -44.34 -41.14
CA LYS A 356 -16.88 -43.93 -42.00
C LYS A 356 -16.44 -43.45 -43.38
N ALA A 357 -15.30 -42.76 -43.49
CA ALA A 357 -14.74 -42.34 -44.77
C ALA A 357 -14.24 -43.54 -45.59
N MET A 358 -13.62 -44.53 -44.95
CA MET A 358 -13.21 -45.77 -45.59
C MET A 358 -14.43 -46.60 -46.04
N ASP A 359 -15.47 -46.69 -45.22
CA ASP A 359 -16.72 -47.37 -45.59
C ASP A 359 -17.41 -46.68 -46.77
N ARG A 360 -17.39 -45.34 -46.85
CA ARG A 360 -17.87 -44.61 -48.03
C ARG A 360 -17.04 -44.90 -49.28
N LEU A 361 -15.72 -44.98 -49.17
CA LEU A 361 -14.83 -45.31 -50.29
C LEU A 361 -15.02 -46.76 -50.76
N VAL A 362 -15.19 -47.69 -49.83
CA VAL A 362 -15.47 -49.10 -50.11
C VAL A 362 -16.85 -49.26 -50.76
N ASN A 363 -17.88 -48.55 -50.28
CA ASN A 363 -19.20 -48.55 -50.92
C ASN A 363 -19.15 -47.95 -52.33
N VAL A 364 -18.37 -46.89 -52.56
CA VAL A 364 -18.16 -46.34 -53.92
C VAL A 364 -17.39 -47.33 -54.82
N LEU A 365 -16.44 -48.08 -54.29
CA LEU A 365 -15.69 -49.11 -55.03
C LEU A 365 -16.51 -50.39 -55.28
N LEU A 366 -17.46 -50.72 -54.41
CA LEU A 366 -18.36 -51.87 -54.56
C LEU A 366 -19.59 -51.55 -55.41
N ASP A 367 -20.03 -50.29 -55.47
CA ASP A 367 -21.06 -49.81 -56.42
C ASP A 367 -20.49 -49.52 -57.84
N LEU A 368 -19.23 -49.87 -58.09
CA LEU A 368 -18.54 -49.60 -59.35
C LEU A 368 -18.81 -50.65 -60.45
N ASP A 369 -20.04 -51.17 -60.50
CA ASP A 369 -20.53 -52.05 -61.59
C ASP A 369 -21.74 -51.46 -62.35
N GLN A 370 -22.04 -50.16 -62.15
CA GLN A 370 -22.90 -49.41 -63.07
C GLN A 370 -22.23 -48.10 -63.49
N ALA A 371 -21.83 -48.05 -64.77
CA ALA A 371 -21.55 -46.83 -65.52
C ALA A 371 -22.70 -45.81 -65.29
N VAL A 372 -22.48 -44.49 -65.20
CA VAL A 372 -21.94 -43.55 -66.20
C VAL A 372 -21.64 -42.17 -65.49
N PRO A 373 -21.45 -41.05 -66.21
CA PRO A 373 -20.23 -40.44 -66.75
C PRO A 373 -19.62 -39.32 -65.87
N ALA A 374 -18.41 -38.92 -66.24
CA ALA A 374 -17.72 -37.73 -65.75
C ALA A 374 -18.45 -36.40 -66.10
N PRO A 375 -18.37 -35.37 -65.24
CA PRO A 375 -18.40 -33.98 -65.66
C PRO A 375 -17.00 -33.34 -65.59
N SER A 376 -16.72 -32.51 -66.59
CA SER A 376 -15.54 -31.63 -66.69
C SER A 376 -15.68 -30.38 -65.79
N PRO A 377 -14.59 -29.63 -65.55
CA PRO A 377 -14.41 -28.84 -64.33
C PRO A 377 -15.03 -27.43 -64.43
N ALA A 378 -15.58 -26.96 -63.31
CA ALA A 378 -15.85 -25.55 -63.08
C ALA A 378 -14.74 -24.95 -62.21
N VAL A 379 -14.13 -23.90 -62.76
CA VAL A 379 -13.08 -23.07 -62.17
C VAL A 379 -13.60 -22.41 -60.89
N VAL A 380 -12.87 -22.58 -59.77
CA VAL A 380 -12.91 -21.66 -58.65
C VAL A 380 -11.48 -21.27 -58.30
N HIS A 381 -11.27 -19.96 -58.26
CA HIS A 381 -10.01 -19.29 -58.05
C HIS A 381 -9.37 -19.66 -56.72
N THR A 382 -8.16 -20.21 -56.82
CA THR A 382 -7.18 -20.31 -55.73
C THR A 382 -6.59 -18.93 -55.44
N LYS A 383 -6.78 -18.43 -54.21
CA LYS A 383 -5.79 -17.56 -53.58
C LYS A 383 -4.98 -18.40 -52.60
N THR A 384 -3.72 -18.58 -52.96
CA THR A 384 -2.62 -19.07 -52.12
C THR A 384 -2.49 -18.18 -50.88
N PRO A 385 -2.11 -18.77 -49.73
CA PRO A 385 -0.87 -18.35 -49.11
C PRO A 385 0.06 -19.53 -48.82
N ALA A 386 1.34 -19.30 -49.07
CA ALA A 386 2.46 -20.02 -48.49
C ALA A 386 3.18 -19.02 -47.53
N PRO A 387 4.08 -19.47 -46.64
CA PRO A 387 4.28 -20.79 -46.05
C PRO A 387 4.14 -20.76 -44.51
N ALA A 388 3.94 -21.93 -43.92
CA ALA A 388 4.03 -22.14 -42.49
C ALA A 388 5.49 -22.01 -42.02
N GLU A 389 5.73 -21.10 -41.08
CA GLU A 389 6.94 -21.02 -40.27
C GLU A 389 6.67 -21.67 -38.89
N LYS A 390 7.72 -22.26 -38.34
CA LYS A 390 7.75 -23.19 -37.20
C LYS A 390 7.08 -22.66 -35.94
N VAL A 391 6.42 -23.56 -35.20
CA VAL A 391 6.12 -23.38 -33.78
C VAL A 391 7.06 -24.29 -32.99
N GLU A 392 8.00 -23.65 -32.28
CA GLU A 392 8.73 -24.19 -31.13
C GLU A 392 7.89 -23.98 -29.86
N GLU A 393 8.18 -24.80 -28.84
CA GLU A 393 7.51 -24.88 -27.53
C GLU A 393 7.56 -23.56 -26.72
N PRO A 394 6.58 -23.29 -25.84
CA PRO A 394 6.58 -22.09 -25.02
C PRO A 394 7.52 -22.25 -23.81
N THR A 395 8.48 -21.31 -23.71
CA THR A 395 9.28 -21.06 -22.51
C THR A 395 8.65 -19.90 -21.74
N GLU A 396 8.53 -20.04 -20.41
CA GLU A 396 8.15 -18.99 -19.48
C GLU A 396 8.99 -17.72 -19.66
N ALA A 397 8.32 -16.58 -19.85
CA ALA A 397 8.88 -15.26 -19.64
C ALA A 397 7.76 -14.30 -19.26
N GLN A 398 7.87 -13.72 -18.07
CA GLN A 398 7.10 -12.59 -17.60
C GLN A 398 7.31 -11.41 -18.55
N SER A 399 6.24 -10.95 -19.19
CA SER A 399 6.22 -9.74 -19.99
C SER A 399 5.58 -8.62 -19.19
N GLU A 400 6.39 -7.62 -18.85
CA GLU A 400 5.95 -6.24 -18.64
C GLU A 400 5.08 -5.82 -19.83
N ILE A 401 3.94 -5.22 -19.55
CA ILE A 401 3.04 -4.65 -20.56
C ILE A 401 3.62 -3.30 -20.97
N PRO A 402 4.06 -3.09 -22.22
CA PRO A 402 4.27 -1.75 -22.74
C PRO A 402 2.91 -1.07 -22.80
N ALA A 403 2.83 0.21 -22.44
CA ALA A 403 1.65 1.04 -22.69
C ALA A 403 1.28 0.93 -24.19
N GLN A 404 0.29 0.08 -24.47
CA GLN A 404 -0.40 0.07 -25.74
C GLN A 404 -1.27 1.32 -25.74
N GLU A 405 -1.25 2.08 -26.83
CA GLU A 405 -2.36 2.98 -27.14
C GLU A 405 -3.64 2.15 -27.00
N GLU A 406 -4.48 2.46 -26.01
CA GLU A 406 -5.68 1.69 -25.72
C GLU A 406 -6.57 1.65 -26.96
N GLU A 407 -6.57 0.51 -27.65
CA GLU A 407 -7.62 0.19 -28.61
C GLU A 407 -8.92 0.09 -27.81
N VAL A 408 -9.69 1.19 -27.79
CA VAL A 408 -11.03 1.24 -27.20
C VAL A 408 -11.83 0.06 -27.76
N SER A 409 -12.22 -0.86 -26.87
CA SER A 409 -12.97 -2.05 -27.28
C SER A 409 -14.20 -1.66 -28.09
N ALA A 410 -14.37 -2.28 -29.27
CA ALA A 410 -15.52 -2.04 -30.13
C ALA A 410 -16.85 -2.47 -29.47
N GLU A 411 -16.80 -3.37 -28.48
CA GLU A 411 -17.97 -3.89 -27.78
C GLU A 411 -17.95 -3.52 -26.29
N ALA A 412 -19.16 -3.35 -25.72
CA ALA A 412 -19.34 -3.09 -24.30
C ALA A 412 -19.01 -4.35 -23.47
N TRP A 413 -18.25 -4.18 -22.39
CA TRP A 413 -17.83 -5.29 -21.52
C TRP A 413 -17.82 -4.88 -20.04
N ILE A 414 -17.72 -5.87 -19.14
CA ILE A 414 -17.67 -5.65 -17.69
C ILE A 414 -16.50 -6.43 -17.08
N GLU A 415 -15.72 -5.78 -16.23
CA GLU A 415 -14.80 -6.41 -15.28
C GLU A 415 -15.60 -7.18 -14.22
N THR A 416 -16.11 -8.34 -14.61
CA THR A 416 -17.12 -9.11 -13.85
C THR A 416 -16.66 -9.40 -12.41
N PHE A 417 -15.36 -9.61 -12.21
CA PHE A 417 -14.73 -9.84 -10.91
C PHE A 417 -14.80 -8.64 -9.94
N ARG A 418 -14.97 -7.40 -10.44
CA ARG A 418 -15.15 -6.20 -9.61
C ARG A 418 -16.62 -5.90 -9.26
N CYS A 419 -17.57 -6.68 -9.76
CA CYS A 419 -18.99 -6.41 -9.56
C CYS A 419 -19.41 -6.54 -8.08
N THR A 420 -20.08 -5.52 -7.53
CA THR A 420 -20.57 -5.48 -6.14
C THR A 420 -22.03 -5.91 -5.96
N THR A 421 -22.68 -6.45 -7.00
CA THR A 421 -24.08 -6.93 -6.95
C THR A 421 -25.12 -5.86 -6.54
N CYS A 422 -24.92 -4.60 -6.92
CA CYS A 422 -25.82 -3.48 -6.60
C CYS A 422 -27.15 -3.48 -7.39
N ASN A 423 -27.27 -4.29 -8.45
CA ASN A 423 -28.40 -4.38 -9.40
C ASN A 423 -28.65 -3.16 -10.29
N ASP A 424 -27.88 -2.07 -10.17
CA ASP A 424 -28.17 -0.82 -10.87
C ASP A 424 -28.10 -0.96 -12.39
N CYS A 425 -27.09 -1.65 -12.92
CA CYS A 425 -26.92 -1.85 -14.36
C CYS A 425 -28.01 -2.76 -14.96
N ILE A 426 -28.40 -3.82 -14.26
CA ILE A 426 -29.43 -4.77 -14.71
C ILE A 426 -30.82 -4.13 -14.66
N ASN A 427 -31.09 -3.29 -13.64
CA ASN A 427 -32.34 -2.54 -13.56
C ASN A 427 -32.42 -1.45 -14.63
N ALA A 428 -31.29 -0.81 -14.96
CA ALA A 428 -31.23 0.23 -15.99
C ALA A 428 -31.34 -0.35 -17.41
N VAL A 429 -30.63 -1.45 -17.72
CA VAL A 429 -30.54 -2.03 -19.07
C VAL A 429 -30.58 -3.57 -19.01
N PRO A 430 -31.74 -4.18 -18.71
CA PRO A 430 -31.88 -5.63 -18.58
C PRO A 430 -31.64 -6.39 -19.89
N GLY A 431 -31.76 -5.69 -21.03
CA GLY A 431 -31.43 -6.23 -22.35
C GLY A 431 -29.94 -6.44 -22.57
N VAL A 432 -29.06 -5.74 -21.84
CA VAL A 432 -27.59 -5.80 -22.01
C VAL A 432 -26.93 -6.60 -20.89
N PHE A 433 -27.34 -6.38 -19.64
CA PHE A 433 -26.66 -6.94 -18.47
C PHE A 433 -27.47 -8.06 -17.80
N LYS A 434 -26.79 -9.14 -17.38
CA LYS A 434 -27.35 -10.23 -16.57
C LYS A 434 -26.37 -10.70 -15.51
N TYR A 435 -26.87 -11.41 -14.52
CA TYR A 435 -26.03 -12.11 -13.54
C TYR A 435 -25.62 -13.48 -14.03
N ASN A 436 -24.36 -13.84 -13.77
CA ASN A 436 -23.85 -15.21 -13.89
C ASN A 436 -24.25 -16.05 -12.65
N GLY A 437 -23.75 -17.28 -12.56
CA GLY A 437 -24.02 -18.20 -11.44
C GLY A 437 -23.56 -17.67 -10.08
N ASP A 438 -22.55 -16.80 -10.04
CA ASP A 438 -21.94 -16.23 -8.84
C ASP A 438 -22.50 -14.86 -8.46
N LYS A 439 -23.61 -14.43 -9.11
CA LYS A 439 -24.25 -13.11 -8.94
C LYS A 439 -23.36 -11.92 -9.33
N GLN A 440 -22.43 -12.11 -10.27
CA GLN A 440 -21.66 -11.02 -10.87
C GLN A 440 -22.24 -10.63 -12.22
N ALA A 441 -22.34 -9.32 -12.47
CA ALA A 441 -22.94 -8.79 -13.69
C ALA A 441 -21.98 -9.00 -14.87
N TYR A 442 -22.51 -9.47 -16.01
CA TYR A 442 -21.79 -9.61 -17.27
C TYR A 442 -22.65 -9.11 -18.44
N VAL A 443 -22.01 -8.78 -19.56
CA VAL A 443 -22.69 -8.39 -20.79
C VAL A 443 -23.12 -9.66 -21.53
N HIS A 444 -24.43 -9.88 -21.64
CA HIS A 444 -24.97 -11.05 -22.35
C HIS A 444 -25.43 -10.73 -23.77
N ASN A 445 -25.72 -9.46 -24.05
CA ASN A 445 -26.12 -8.98 -25.37
C ASN A 445 -25.74 -7.49 -25.52
N PRO A 446 -24.58 -7.17 -26.12
CA PRO A 446 -24.14 -5.79 -26.33
C PRO A 446 -25.14 -4.93 -27.12
N GLN A 447 -25.99 -5.56 -27.95
CA GLN A 447 -27.01 -4.90 -28.77
C GLN A 447 -28.36 -4.73 -28.05
N GLY A 448 -28.45 -5.06 -26.77
CA GLY A 448 -29.69 -5.10 -26.01
C GLY A 448 -30.23 -3.74 -25.54
N GLY A 449 -29.58 -2.63 -25.87
CA GLY A 449 -29.94 -1.27 -25.43
C GLY A 449 -29.18 -0.18 -26.21
N THR A 450 -29.62 1.07 -26.07
CA THR A 450 -28.95 2.23 -26.70
C THR A 450 -27.63 2.57 -26.01
N TYR A 451 -26.70 3.18 -26.75
CA TYR A 451 -25.39 3.57 -26.21
C TYR A 451 -25.53 4.52 -25.02
N ALA A 452 -26.48 5.46 -25.10
CA ALA A 452 -26.78 6.38 -23.99
C ALA A 452 -27.14 5.68 -22.67
N LEU A 453 -27.84 4.54 -22.74
CA LEU A 453 -28.23 3.77 -21.56
C LEU A 453 -27.06 2.98 -20.97
N ILE A 454 -26.15 2.48 -21.83
CA ILE A 454 -24.94 1.78 -21.40
C ILE A 454 -23.97 2.75 -20.70
N VAL A 455 -23.76 3.95 -21.26
CA VAL A 455 -22.96 5.01 -20.63
C VAL A 455 -23.55 5.43 -19.28
N ALA A 456 -24.87 5.60 -19.21
CA ALA A 456 -25.55 5.93 -17.95
C ALA A 456 -25.44 4.80 -16.90
N ALA A 457 -25.36 3.53 -17.32
CA ALA A 457 -25.12 2.41 -16.43
C ALA A 457 -23.68 2.39 -15.90
N ALA A 458 -22.69 2.73 -16.73
CA ALA A 458 -21.30 2.87 -16.31
C ALA A 458 -21.10 3.99 -15.28
N GLU A 459 -21.71 5.16 -15.51
CA GLU A 459 -21.66 6.29 -14.57
C GLU A 459 -22.28 5.97 -13.20
N LYS A 460 -23.32 5.14 -13.19
CA LYS A 460 -24.01 4.74 -11.95
C LYS A 460 -23.35 3.55 -11.26
N CYS A 461 -22.41 2.86 -11.90
CA CYS A 461 -21.78 1.69 -11.32
C CYS A 461 -20.89 2.10 -10.13
N PRO A 462 -21.21 1.68 -8.89
CA PRO A 462 -20.39 2.02 -7.72
C PRO A 462 -18.97 1.45 -7.81
N ALA A 463 -18.83 0.32 -8.50
CA ALA A 463 -17.55 -0.38 -8.70
C ALA A 463 -16.79 0.11 -9.94
N ARG A 464 -17.38 1.00 -10.75
CA ARG A 464 -16.82 1.50 -12.03
C ARG A 464 -16.27 0.39 -12.94
N CYS A 465 -16.95 -0.76 -12.95
CA CYS A 465 -16.47 -1.97 -13.64
C CYS A 465 -17.13 -2.19 -15.01
N ILE A 466 -17.82 -1.19 -15.56
CA ILE A 466 -18.56 -1.29 -16.83
C ILE A 466 -17.88 -0.39 -17.86
N HIS A 467 -17.49 -0.99 -18.98
CA HIS A 467 -16.81 -0.34 -20.09
C HIS A 467 -17.79 -0.25 -21.28
N PRO A 468 -18.33 0.94 -21.62
CA PRO A 468 -19.33 1.08 -22.69
C PRO A 468 -18.84 0.75 -24.11
N GLY A 469 -17.53 0.82 -24.37
CA GLY A 469 -16.93 0.66 -25.68
C GLY A 469 -17.29 1.77 -26.66
N LEU A 470 -17.24 1.46 -27.96
CA LEU A 470 -17.68 2.33 -29.05
C LEU A 470 -19.20 2.26 -29.29
N PRO A 471 -19.83 3.35 -29.78
CA PRO A 471 -21.25 3.34 -30.10
C PRO A 471 -21.57 2.39 -31.25
N GLN A 472 -22.52 1.48 -31.03
CA GLN A 472 -22.90 0.47 -32.01
C GLN A 472 -23.89 1.00 -33.08
N HIS A 473 -24.51 2.16 -32.84
CA HIS A 473 -25.45 2.80 -33.76
C HIS A 473 -25.02 4.24 -34.06
N ALA A 474 -24.67 4.53 -35.31
CA ALA A 474 -24.18 5.83 -35.77
C ALA A 474 -25.26 6.94 -35.82
N GLU A 475 -26.54 6.60 -35.59
CA GLU A 475 -27.68 7.52 -35.71
C GLU A 475 -28.30 7.93 -34.36
N GLU A 476 -27.63 7.65 -33.23
CA GLU A 476 -28.12 8.07 -31.91
C GLU A 476 -27.90 9.59 -31.65
N PRO A 477 -28.88 10.30 -31.07
CA PRO A 477 -28.73 11.73 -30.76
C PRO A 477 -27.64 11.96 -29.70
N ASN A 478 -26.85 13.02 -29.87
CA ASN A 478 -25.78 13.45 -28.94
C ASN A 478 -24.59 12.47 -28.81
N LEU A 479 -24.24 11.73 -29.87
CA LEU A 479 -23.19 10.71 -29.87
C LEU A 479 -21.81 11.23 -29.40
N GLU A 480 -21.36 12.37 -29.93
CA GLU A 480 -20.05 12.96 -29.57
C GLU A 480 -19.93 13.28 -28.07
N ALA A 481 -21.02 13.77 -27.47
CA ALA A 481 -21.05 14.07 -26.03
C ALA A 481 -21.08 12.79 -25.17
N LEU A 482 -21.65 11.70 -25.68
CA LEU A 482 -21.67 10.40 -25.00
C LEU A 482 -20.32 9.70 -25.08
N ILE A 483 -19.62 9.75 -26.22
CA ILE A 483 -18.26 9.20 -26.38
C ILE A 483 -17.32 9.87 -25.38
N LYS A 484 -17.33 11.21 -25.31
CA LYS A 484 -16.49 11.96 -24.37
C LYS A 484 -16.76 11.60 -22.89
N ARG A 485 -17.98 11.22 -22.55
CA ARG A 485 -18.34 10.78 -21.18
C ARG A 485 -17.93 9.34 -20.92
N ALA A 486 -17.89 8.50 -21.95
CA ALA A 486 -17.48 7.12 -21.90
C ALA A 486 -15.96 6.94 -21.84
N GLU A 487 -15.17 7.91 -22.32
CA GLU A 487 -13.69 7.88 -22.32
C GLU A 487 -13.08 7.53 -20.95
N GLN A 488 -13.64 8.02 -19.84
CA GLN A 488 -13.12 7.73 -18.50
C GLN A 488 -13.47 6.32 -17.99
N TYR A 489 -14.34 5.60 -18.70
CA TYR A 489 -14.83 4.27 -18.34
C TYR A 489 -14.46 3.19 -19.35
N ASN A 490 -13.95 3.57 -20.52
CA ASN A 490 -13.40 2.66 -21.50
C ASN A 490 -11.96 2.36 -21.10
#